data_AF-A0AAW2MTT1-F1
#
_entry.id   AF-A0AAW2MTT1-F1
#
_cell.length_a   1.000
_cell.length_b   1.000
_cell.length_c   1.000
_cell.angle_alpha   90.00
_cell.angle_beta   90.00
_cell.angle_gamma   90.00
#
_symmetry.space_group_name_H-M   'P 1'
#
loop_
_entity.id
_entity.type
_entity.pdbx_description
1 polymer ?
#
loop_
_entity_poly.entity_id
_entity_poly.type
_entity_poly.pdbx_seq_one_letter_code
_entity_poly.pdbx_strand_id
1 'polypeptide(L)'
;MMFCTSIHFSSDCFGCADELIANATYIGTPGKGILAADESTGTIGKRLSSINVENVESNRRALRELLFTTLVLQYLSGVILYEETLYQKTAAGKPFVDVMKEGGVLPGIKVDKGTVELAGTNGETTTQGLDDLAQRCQKYYSAGARFAKWRAVLKIGPNEPSQLAINENANGLARYAIICQENGLVPIVEPEILVDGPHDIKKCADVTERVLAACYKALNDHHVLLEGTLLKPNMVTPGSDAARVAPEVIAEHTVRALQRTMPAAVPAVVFLSGGQSEEEATVNLNAMNKLKTKKPWSLSFSYGRALQQSTLKAWSGKAENIPKAQTVFHARCKANSEATLGTYQGVRNARAHLRASMLKTTSTKSIFCWIQMV
;
A
#
# COMPACT_ATOMS: atom_id res chain seq x y z
N MET A 1 -37.85 22.01 18.46
CA MET A 1 -36.50 22.35 18.00
C MET A 1 -35.52 21.51 18.79
N MET A 2 -35.08 20.41 18.20
CA MET A 2 -34.13 19.48 18.79
C MET A 2 -32.76 19.94 18.30
N PHE A 3 -31.91 20.42 19.22
CA PHE A 3 -30.52 20.75 18.88
C PHE A 3 -29.83 19.44 18.49
N CYS A 4 -29.64 19.28 17.18
CA CYS A 4 -28.74 18.26 16.63
C CYS A 4 -27.34 18.68 17.05
N THR A 5 -26.70 17.90 17.94
CA THR A 5 -25.29 18.05 18.29
C THR A 5 -24.44 17.65 17.09
N SER A 6 -24.33 18.56 16.12
CA SER A 6 -23.41 18.46 15.00
C SER A 6 -21.98 18.67 15.49
N ILE A 7 -21.14 17.69 15.19
CA ILE A 7 -19.68 17.76 15.27
C ILE A 7 -19.26 19.09 14.63
N HIS A 8 -18.68 19.98 15.43
CA HIS A 8 -18.18 21.28 14.97
C HIS A 8 -16.91 21.07 14.15
N PHE A 9 -17.06 20.70 12.88
CA PHE A 9 -16.18 21.25 11.86
C PHE A 9 -16.53 22.74 11.78
N SER A 10 -15.55 23.63 11.94
CA SER A 10 -15.75 25.06 11.68
C SER A 10 -16.35 25.22 10.29
N SER A 11 -17.15 26.26 10.06
CA SER A 11 -17.86 26.50 8.79
C SER A 11 -16.94 26.52 7.55
N ASP A 12 -15.63 26.70 7.74
CA ASP A 12 -14.60 26.65 6.70
C ASP A 12 -14.11 25.21 6.34
N CYS A 13 -14.46 24.20 7.15
CA CYS A 13 -14.02 22.81 6.97
C CYS A 13 -14.93 21.95 6.07
N PHE A 14 -16.14 22.39 5.72
CA PHE A 14 -17.04 21.59 4.88
C PHE A 14 -16.46 21.33 3.48
N GLY A 15 -15.72 22.28 2.90
CA GLY A 15 -15.03 22.09 1.61
C GLY A 15 -13.84 21.11 1.68
N CYS A 16 -13.22 20.96 2.85
CA CYS A 16 -12.10 20.03 3.05
C CYS A 16 -12.58 18.57 3.20
N ALA A 17 -13.71 18.36 3.89
CA ALA A 17 -14.26 17.02 4.11
C ALA A 17 -14.66 16.32 2.80
N ASP A 18 -15.34 17.01 1.89
CA ASP A 18 -15.76 16.43 0.60
C ASP A 18 -14.57 16.04 -0.28
N GLU A 19 -13.51 16.86 -0.33
CA GLU A 19 -12.28 16.52 -1.06
C GLU A 19 -11.60 15.28 -0.45
N LEU A 20 -11.52 15.19 0.88
CA LEU A 20 -10.95 14.03 1.57
C LEU A 20 -11.73 12.75 1.24
N ILE A 21 -13.06 12.79 1.31
CA ILE A 21 -13.94 11.64 1.02
C ILE A 21 -13.79 11.23 -0.45
N ALA A 22 -13.80 12.19 -1.37
CA ALA A 22 -13.64 11.93 -2.81
C ALA A 22 -12.29 11.28 -3.11
N ASN A 23 -11.20 11.81 -2.55
CA ASN A 23 -9.85 11.26 -2.74
C ASN A 23 -9.71 9.87 -2.10
N ALA A 24 -10.21 9.65 -0.89
CA ALA A 24 -10.14 8.35 -0.22
C ALA A 24 -10.95 7.27 -0.98
N THR A 25 -12.15 7.64 -1.45
CA THR A 25 -13.00 6.79 -2.30
C THR A 25 -12.30 6.48 -3.63
N TYR A 26 -11.69 7.48 -4.28
CA TYR A 26 -10.93 7.29 -5.51
C TYR A 26 -9.76 6.32 -5.32
N ILE A 27 -9.00 6.47 -4.22
CA ILE A 27 -7.90 5.56 -3.89
C ILE A 27 -8.41 4.12 -3.72
N GLY A 28 -9.59 3.96 -3.11
CA GLY A 28 -10.29 2.69 -2.91
C GLY A 28 -10.98 2.08 -4.14
N THR A 29 -10.78 2.63 -5.35
CA THR A 29 -11.43 2.13 -6.57
C THR A 29 -11.05 0.66 -6.85
N PRO A 30 -12.02 -0.26 -6.98
CA PRO A 30 -11.75 -1.65 -7.37
C PRO A 30 -10.96 -1.75 -8.68
N GLY A 31 -10.01 -2.67 -8.76
CA GLY A 31 -9.10 -2.79 -9.90
C GLY A 31 -7.87 -1.88 -9.79
N LYS A 32 -7.78 -1.00 -8.80
CA LYS A 32 -6.61 -0.14 -8.57
C LYS A 32 -6.02 -0.34 -7.18
N GLY A 33 -4.77 0.05 -7.01
CA GLY A 33 -4.11 0.15 -5.70
C GLY A 33 -3.00 1.19 -5.67
N ILE A 34 -2.14 1.12 -4.65
CA ILE A 34 -1.10 2.11 -4.39
C ILE A 34 0.30 1.51 -4.62
N LEU A 35 1.13 2.24 -5.34
CA LEU A 35 2.58 2.02 -5.36
C LEU A 35 3.21 2.75 -4.15
N ALA A 36 3.83 2.01 -3.24
CA ALA A 36 4.61 2.61 -2.16
C ALA A 36 6.07 2.80 -2.62
N ALA A 37 6.40 4.00 -3.10
CA ALA A 37 7.73 4.42 -3.58
C ALA A 37 8.37 5.43 -2.61
N ASP A 38 8.04 5.31 -1.33
CA ASP A 38 8.40 6.21 -0.23
C ASP A 38 9.63 5.76 0.56
N GLU A 39 10.49 4.96 -0.06
CA GLU A 39 11.73 4.53 0.57
C GLU A 39 12.62 5.75 0.85
N SER A 40 12.94 5.97 2.14
CA SER A 40 13.95 6.93 2.57
C SER A 40 15.30 6.65 1.92
N THR A 41 16.21 7.64 1.93
CA THR A 41 17.55 7.52 1.33
C THR A 41 18.31 6.29 1.83
N GLY A 42 18.22 5.96 3.13
CA GLY A 42 18.83 4.74 3.68
C GLY A 42 18.13 3.46 3.22
N THR A 43 16.79 3.45 3.15
CA THR A 43 16.01 2.28 2.74
C THR A 43 16.23 1.96 1.27
N ILE A 44 16.20 2.96 0.40
CA ILE A 44 16.44 2.76 -1.03
C ILE A 44 17.91 2.39 -1.31
N GLY A 45 18.84 2.90 -0.50
CA GLY A 45 20.25 2.50 -0.58
C GLY A 45 20.46 1.00 -0.41
N LYS A 46 19.77 0.36 0.56
CA LYS A 46 19.80 -1.10 0.72
C LYS A 46 19.25 -1.83 -0.52
N ARG A 47 18.20 -1.29 -1.15
CA ARG A 47 17.62 -1.89 -2.36
C ARG A 47 18.54 -1.76 -3.57
N LEU A 48 19.14 -0.57 -3.79
CA LEU A 48 20.08 -0.34 -4.89
C LEU A 48 21.36 -1.17 -4.70
N SER A 49 21.88 -1.28 -3.47
CA SER A 49 23.03 -2.14 -3.17
C SER A 49 22.77 -3.61 -3.53
N SER A 50 21.55 -4.12 -3.34
CA SER A 50 21.20 -5.51 -3.71
C SER A 50 21.30 -5.83 -5.20
N ILE A 51 21.40 -4.81 -6.05
CA ILE A 51 21.60 -4.91 -7.51
C ILE A 51 22.91 -4.24 -7.96
N ASN A 52 23.83 -3.99 -7.03
CA ASN A 52 25.13 -3.34 -7.26
C ASN A 52 25.01 -1.94 -7.90
N VAL A 53 23.99 -1.17 -7.50
CA VAL A 53 23.79 0.21 -7.94
C VAL A 53 24.11 1.17 -6.80
N GLU A 54 24.86 2.23 -7.10
CA GLU A 54 25.24 3.25 -6.13
C GLU A 54 24.04 4.10 -5.68
N ASN A 55 23.99 4.43 -4.39
CA ASN A 55 22.93 5.26 -3.81
C ASN A 55 23.17 6.77 -3.98
N VAL A 56 23.18 7.22 -5.22
CA VAL A 56 23.22 8.65 -5.59
C VAL A 56 21.85 9.16 -6.05
N GLU A 57 21.64 10.46 -5.96
CA GLU A 57 20.35 11.09 -6.32
C GLU A 57 19.91 10.74 -7.75
N SER A 58 20.83 10.78 -8.71
CA SER A 58 20.55 10.46 -10.11
C SER A 58 19.99 9.05 -10.31
N ASN A 59 20.50 8.06 -9.57
CA ASN A 59 20.02 6.67 -9.62
C ASN A 59 18.66 6.53 -8.92
N ARG A 60 18.45 7.22 -7.79
CA ARG A 60 17.15 7.27 -7.13
C ARG A 60 16.10 7.86 -8.06
N ARG A 61 16.40 9.01 -8.67
CA ARG A 61 15.56 9.69 -9.65
C ARG A 61 15.27 8.80 -10.87
N ALA A 62 16.28 8.13 -11.43
CA ALA A 62 16.12 7.23 -12.58
C ALA A 62 15.19 6.04 -12.29
N LEU A 63 15.29 5.44 -11.10
CA LEU A 63 14.36 4.40 -10.67
C LEU A 63 12.92 4.93 -10.59
N ARG A 64 12.73 6.11 -10.00
CA ARG A 64 11.39 6.69 -9.84
C ARG A 64 10.80 7.09 -11.20
N GLU A 65 11.61 7.66 -12.08
CA GLU A 65 11.23 7.95 -13.46
C GLU A 65 10.81 6.69 -14.21
N LEU A 66 11.58 5.60 -14.11
CA LEU A 66 11.23 4.30 -14.70
C LEU A 66 9.84 3.85 -14.25
N LEU A 67 9.55 3.90 -12.94
CA LEU A 67 8.26 3.48 -12.39
C LEU A 67 7.12 4.39 -12.86
N PHE A 68 7.28 5.71 -12.79
CA PHE A 68 6.18 6.67 -13.02
C PHE A 68 5.88 6.89 -14.50
N THR A 69 6.83 6.62 -15.39
CA THR A 69 6.63 6.72 -16.85
C THR A 69 6.20 5.40 -17.48
N THR A 70 5.96 4.35 -16.67
CA THR A 70 5.41 3.08 -17.18
C THR A 70 3.90 3.25 -17.44
N LEU A 71 3.39 2.65 -18.53
CA LEU A 71 1.95 2.61 -18.88
C LEU A 71 1.13 1.66 -17.98
N VAL A 72 1.16 1.91 -16.66
CA VAL A 72 0.48 1.11 -15.62
C VAL A 72 -0.41 1.96 -14.72
N LEU A 73 -0.49 3.26 -14.99
CA LEU A 73 -1.23 4.22 -14.18
C LEU A 73 -2.72 3.88 -14.12
N GLN A 74 -3.26 3.11 -15.08
CA GLN A 74 -4.62 2.58 -15.01
C GLN A 74 -4.85 1.56 -13.86
N TYR A 75 -3.80 0.89 -13.37
CA TYR A 75 -3.86 -0.06 -12.25
C TYR A 75 -3.54 0.60 -10.90
N LEU A 76 -3.14 1.87 -10.92
CA LEU A 76 -2.76 2.62 -9.73
C LEU A 76 -3.79 3.73 -9.50
N SER A 77 -4.15 3.94 -8.24
CA SER A 77 -4.97 5.08 -7.81
C SER A 77 -4.12 6.10 -7.06
N GLY A 78 -3.01 5.67 -6.46
CA GLY A 78 -2.05 6.57 -5.81
C GLY A 78 -0.61 6.06 -5.84
N VAL A 79 0.33 6.98 -5.62
CA VAL A 79 1.75 6.67 -5.37
C VAL A 79 2.19 7.38 -4.11
N ILE A 80 2.73 6.65 -3.13
CA ILE A 80 3.34 7.27 -1.94
C ILE A 80 4.79 7.59 -2.28
N LEU A 81 5.19 8.84 -2.04
CA LEU A 81 6.51 9.37 -2.33
C LEU A 81 7.30 9.63 -1.05
N TYR A 82 8.61 9.63 -1.18
CA TYR A 82 9.51 10.26 -0.22
C TYR A 82 9.65 11.74 -0.56
N GLU A 83 9.97 12.59 0.41
CA GLU A 83 10.05 14.05 0.22
C GLU A 83 10.99 14.44 -0.92
N GLU A 84 12.16 13.81 -1.02
CA GLU A 84 13.09 14.00 -2.15
C GLU A 84 12.37 13.84 -3.51
N THR A 85 11.55 12.80 -3.64
CA THR A 85 10.87 12.45 -4.89
C THR A 85 9.70 13.38 -5.20
N LEU A 86 9.00 13.91 -4.19
CA LEU A 86 7.90 14.85 -4.38
C LEU A 86 8.36 16.11 -5.15
N TYR A 87 9.59 16.56 -4.90
CA TYR A 87 10.18 17.75 -5.53
C TYR A 87 11.13 17.41 -6.70
N GLN A 88 11.30 16.13 -7.03
CA GLN A 88 12.12 15.70 -8.17
C GLN A 88 11.38 15.82 -9.51
N LYS A 89 12.20 15.77 -10.56
CA LYS A 89 11.78 15.87 -11.96
C LYS A 89 12.32 14.68 -12.77
N THR A 90 11.66 14.41 -13.88
CA THR A 90 12.18 13.56 -14.97
C THR A 90 13.48 14.14 -15.53
N ALA A 91 14.20 13.33 -16.32
CA ALA A 91 15.43 13.81 -16.97
C ALA A 91 15.12 14.96 -17.96
N ALA A 92 13.89 14.96 -18.49
CA ALA A 92 13.35 16.01 -19.35
C ALA A 92 12.81 17.25 -18.58
N GLY A 93 12.98 17.31 -17.26
CA GLY A 93 12.60 18.49 -16.45
C GLY A 93 11.14 18.56 -16.02
N LYS A 94 10.34 17.52 -16.26
CA LYS A 94 8.92 17.47 -15.84
C LYS A 94 8.79 17.00 -14.38
N PRO A 95 8.07 17.72 -13.50
CA PRO A 95 7.82 17.27 -12.14
C PRO A 95 7.14 15.90 -12.10
N PHE A 96 7.56 15.02 -11.18
CA PHE A 96 6.94 13.70 -11.06
C PHE A 96 5.45 13.78 -10.67
N VAL A 97 5.08 14.77 -9.87
CA VAL A 97 3.67 15.03 -9.52
C VAL A 97 2.80 15.28 -10.76
N ASP A 98 3.35 15.94 -11.79
CA ASP A 98 2.60 16.23 -13.02
C ASP A 98 2.48 14.99 -13.90
N VAL A 99 3.52 14.15 -13.94
CA VAL A 99 3.44 12.82 -14.60
C VAL A 99 2.32 11.98 -14.00
N MET A 100 2.17 11.97 -12.67
CA MET A 100 1.10 11.23 -11.99
C MET A 100 -0.28 11.82 -12.25
N LYS A 101 -0.42 13.15 -12.15
CA LYS A 101 -1.69 13.85 -12.41
C LYS A 101 -2.22 13.59 -13.82
N GLU A 102 -1.36 13.65 -14.83
CA GLU A 102 -1.75 13.34 -16.21
C GLU A 102 -2.17 11.89 -16.41
N GLY A 103 -1.60 10.96 -15.64
CA GLY A 103 -2.03 9.57 -15.60
C GLY A 103 -3.26 9.31 -14.73
N GLY A 104 -3.85 10.34 -14.12
CA GLY A 104 -4.97 10.20 -13.20
C GLY A 104 -4.59 9.50 -11.88
N VAL A 105 -3.35 9.60 -11.43
CA VAL A 105 -2.87 8.96 -10.20
C VAL A 105 -2.60 10.03 -9.15
N LEU A 106 -3.12 9.85 -7.94
CA LEU A 106 -2.90 10.82 -6.87
C LEU A 106 -1.46 10.71 -6.34
N PRO A 107 -0.73 11.83 -6.20
CA PRO A 107 0.51 11.85 -5.44
C PRO A 107 0.19 11.80 -3.94
N GLY A 108 0.93 10.97 -3.20
CA GLY A 108 0.89 10.91 -1.75
C GLY A 108 2.29 11.04 -1.16
N ILE A 109 2.37 11.32 0.13
CA ILE A 109 3.64 11.64 0.80
C ILE A 109 3.79 10.88 2.11
N LYS A 110 4.96 10.25 2.33
CA LYS A 110 5.32 9.74 3.65
C LYS A 110 5.71 10.92 4.54
N VAL A 111 5.03 11.07 5.67
CA VAL A 111 5.26 12.21 6.57
C VAL A 111 5.83 11.82 7.93
N ASP A 112 5.85 10.54 8.30
CA ASP A 112 6.52 10.11 9.53
C ASP A 112 8.06 10.31 9.43
N LYS A 113 8.69 10.65 10.56
CA LYS A 113 10.15 10.81 10.70
C LYS A 113 10.84 9.54 11.22
N GLY A 114 10.16 8.39 11.16
CA GLY A 114 10.70 7.09 11.56
C GLY A 114 10.39 6.70 13.00
N THR A 115 10.76 5.47 13.35
CA THR A 115 10.51 4.86 14.66
C THR A 115 11.63 5.14 15.65
N VAL A 116 11.28 5.29 16.93
CA VAL A 116 12.21 5.32 18.05
C VAL A 116 11.78 4.32 19.12
N GLU A 117 12.74 3.85 19.90
CA GLU A 117 12.48 2.89 20.98
C GLU A 117 11.65 3.52 22.11
N LEU A 118 10.67 2.76 22.61
CA LEU A 118 9.90 3.12 23.79
C LEU A 118 10.64 2.68 25.04
N ALA A 119 11.15 3.65 25.79
CA ALA A 119 11.86 3.40 27.05
C ALA A 119 10.99 2.60 28.03
N GLY A 120 11.60 1.63 28.71
CA GLY A 120 10.90 0.73 29.64
C GLY A 120 10.14 -0.41 28.96
N THR A 121 10.23 -0.56 27.63
CA THR A 121 9.72 -1.73 26.91
C THR A 121 10.87 -2.64 26.48
N ASN A 122 10.56 -3.87 26.08
CA ASN A 122 11.54 -4.78 25.50
C ASN A 122 11.69 -4.48 24.01
N GLY A 123 12.36 -3.39 23.64
CA GLY A 123 12.62 -3.02 22.23
C GLY A 123 11.36 -2.85 21.38
N GLU A 124 10.29 -2.29 21.96
CA GLU A 124 9.12 -1.82 21.21
C GLU A 124 9.33 -0.36 20.79
N THR A 125 8.51 0.13 19.87
CA THR A 125 8.74 1.45 19.24
C THR A 125 7.49 2.32 19.23
N THR A 126 7.70 3.64 19.20
CA THR A 126 6.73 4.65 18.73
C THR A 126 7.29 5.34 17.49
N THR A 127 6.46 6.13 16.80
CA THR A 127 6.86 6.84 15.58
C THR A 127 6.87 8.35 15.83
N GLN A 128 7.91 9.01 15.33
CA GLN A 128 8.10 10.46 15.47
C GLN A 128 7.64 11.22 14.22
N GLY A 129 7.49 12.55 14.37
CA GLY A 129 7.25 13.47 13.25
C GLY A 129 6.02 14.35 13.38
N LEU A 130 5.36 14.39 14.55
CA LEU A 130 4.20 15.24 14.80
C LEU A 130 4.59 16.71 14.92
N ASP A 131 5.79 16.99 15.44
CA ASP A 131 6.35 18.33 15.44
C ASP A 131 6.44 18.84 14.00
N ASP A 132 5.99 20.07 13.79
CA ASP A 132 5.89 20.77 12.50
C ASP A 132 5.02 20.09 11.42
N LEU A 133 4.28 19.02 11.75
CA LEU A 133 3.53 18.21 10.76
C LEU A 133 2.51 19.05 9.97
N ALA A 134 1.75 19.93 10.62
CA ALA A 134 0.76 20.78 9.94
C ALA A 134 1.41 21.64 8.85
N GLN A 135 2.53 22.30 9.16
CA GLN A 135 3.28 23.13 8.22
C GLN A 135 3.85 22.29 7.07
N ARG A 136 4.30 21.06 7.33
CA ARG A 136 4.74 20.14 6.27
C ARG A 136 3.57 19.72 5.38
N CYS A 137 2.41 19.36 5.96
CA CYS A 137 1.22 18.98 5.21
C CYS A 137 0.75 20.09 4.26
N GLN A 138 0.73 21.35 4.70
CA GLN A 138 0.39 22.50 3.84
C GLN A 138 1.32 22.63 2.64
N LYS A 139 2.63 22.47 2.87
CA LYS A 139 3.65 22.49 1.80
C LYS A 139 3.44 21.33 0.83
N TYR A 140 3.19 20.12 1.34
CA TYR A 140 2.98 18.94 0.50
C TYR A 140 1.68 19.02 -0.31
N TYR A 141 0.59 19.51 0.28
CA TYR A 141 -0.66 19.77 -0.44
C TYR A 141 -0.43 20.76 -1.59
N SER A 142 0.30 21.85 -1.32
CA SER A 142 0.68 22.85 -2.33
C SER A 142 1.58 22.26 -3.43
N ALA A 143 2.45 21.31 -3.09
CA ALA A 143 3.27 20.57 -4.04
C ALA A 143 2.47 19.53 -4.85
N GLY A 144 1.19 19.29 -4.53
CA GLY A 144 0.28 18.42 -5.26
C GLY A 144 -0.02 17.08 -4.60
N ALA A 145 0.44 16.83 -3.37
CA ALA A 145 0.03 15.65 -2.62
C ALA A 145 -1.46 15.76 -2.23
N ARG A 146 -2.15 14.62 -2.19
CA ARG A 146 -3.57 14.52 -1.78
C ARG A 146 -3.83 13.48 -0.69
N PHE A 147 -2.82 12.71 -0.34
CA PHE A 147 -2.86 11.80 0.78
C PHE A 147 -1.49 11.69 1.43
N ALA A 148 -1.47 11.25 2.68
CA ALA A 148 -0.26 11.06 3.45
C ALA A 148 -0.16 9.62 3.94
N LYS A 149 1.03 9.22 4.39
CA LYS A 149 1.26 7.92 5.02
C LYS A 149 2.08 8.09 6.29
N TRP A 150 1.68 7.40 7.36
CA TRP A 150 2.41 7.31 8.61
C TRP A 150 2.48 5.88 9.11
N ARG A 151 3.69 5.37 9.29
CA ARG A 151 3.95 4.00 9.72
C ARG A 151 4.24 3.91 11.22
N ALA A 152 3.38 3.22 11.95
CA ALA A 152 3.63 2.69 13.28
C ALA A 152 4.10 1.22 13.18
N VAL A 153 4.91 0.79 14.14
CA VAL A 153 5.47 -0.58 14.16
C VAL A 153 5.23 -1.22 15.51
N LEU A 154 4.62 -2.39 15.46
CA LEU A 154 4.40 -3.26 16.60
C LEU A 154 5.00 -4.63 16.31
N LYS A 155 5.38 -5.35 17.35
CA LYS A 155 5.95 -6.71 17.21
C LYS A 155 5.19 -7.71 18.06
N ILE A 156 5.21 -8.96 17.64
CA ILE A 156 4.69 -10.09 18.40
C ILE A 156 5.86 -10.79 19.08
N GLY A 157 5.78 -10.92 20.39
CA GLY A 157 6.74 -11.69 21.18
C GLY A 157 6.05 -12.38 22.36
N PRO A 158 6.81 -12.87 23.34
CA PRO A 158 6.23 -13.49 24.53
C PRO A 158 5.29 -12.56 25.28
N ASN A 159 5.65 -11.28 25.39
CA ASN A 159 4.88 -10.25 26.12
C ASN A 159 4.45 -9.08 25.23
N GLU A 160 4.92 -9.04 23.98
CA GLU A 160 4.66 -7.98 23.01
C GLU A 160 3.50 -8.33 22.06
N PRO A 161 2.72 -7.33 21.60
CA PRO A 161 2.87 -5.92 21.94
C PRO A 161 2.32 -5.60 23.34
N SER A 162 3.06 -4.79 24.10
CA SER A 162 2.61 -4.31 25.40
C SER A 162 1.45 -3.32 25.24
N GLN A 163 0.69 -3.12 26.31
CA GLN A 163 -0.39 -2.13 26.29
C GLN A 163 0.14 -0.71 26.06
N LEU A 164 1.35 -0.40 26.54
CA LEU A 164 2.00 0.88 26.30
C LEU A 164 2.26 1.09 24.80
N ALA A 165 2.86 0.12 24.12
CA ALA A 165 3.14 0.22 22.68
C ALA A 165 1.85 0.34 21.86
N ILE A 166 0.79 -0.39 22.22
CA ILE A 166 -0.52 -0.27 21.55
C ILE A 166 -1.08 1.14 21.71
N ASN A 167 -1.15 1.65 22.96
CA ASN A 167 -1.75 2.95 23.24
C ASN A 167 -0.98 4.09 22.57
N GLU A 168 0.34 4.07 22.67
CA GLU A 168 1.20 5.13 22.14
C GLU A 168 1.14 5.20 20.61
N ASN A 169 1.23 4.05 19.92
CA ASN A 169 1.12 4.03 18.46
C ASN A 169 -0.30 4.40 17.99
N ALA A 170 -1.35 3.95 18.68
CA ALA A 170 -2.72 4.33 18.36
C ALA A 170 -2.95 5.85 18.50
N ASN A 171 -2.47 6.45 19.60
CA ASN A 171 -2.56 7.89 19.83
C ASN A 171 -1.73 8.69 18.80
N GLY A 172 -0.50 8.25 18.50
CA GLY A 172 0.34 8.88 17.48
C GLY A 172 -0.30 8.87 16.09
N LEU A 173 -0.88 7.74 15.69
CA LEU A 173 -1.63 7.60 14.43
C LEU A 173 -2.87 8.49 14.39
N ALA A 174 -3.61 8.62 15.49
CA ALA A 174 -4.79 9.46 15.56
C ALA A 174 -4.45 10.95 15.45
N ARG A 175 -3.42 11.41 16.16
CA ARG A 175 -2.89 12.77 16.04
C ARG A 175 -2.39 13.08 14.64
N TYR A 176 -1.67 12.15 14.03
CA TYR A 176 -1.23 12.28 12.64
C TYR A 176 -2.42 12.43 11.68
N ALA A 177 -3.45 11.59 11.86
CA ALA A 177 -4.60 11.56 10.97
C ALA A 177 -5.39 12.87 10.98
N ILE A 178 -5.71 13.39 12.16
CA ILE A 178 -6.47 14.65 12.27
C ILE A 178 -5.68 15.84 11.71
N ILE A 179 -4.36 15.92 11.98
CA ILE A 179 -3.51 16.97 11.41
C ILE A 179 -3.46 16.89 9.88
N CYS A 180 -3.45 15.68 9.30
CA CYS A 180 -3.51 15.55 7.83
C CYS A 180 -4.84 16.04 7.27
N GLN A 181 -5.95 15.68 7.91
CA GLN A 181 -7.30 16.08 7.46
C GLN A 181 -7.49 17.60 7.55
N GLU A 182 -7.03 18.25 8.62
CA GLU A 182 -7.05 19.71 8.75
C GLU A 182 -6.28 20.43 7.63
N ASN A 183 -5.35 19.73 6.97
CA ASN A 183 -4.50 20.26 5.92
C ASN A 183 -4.76 19.60 4.54
N GLY A 184 -5.94 19.01 4.34
CA GLY A 184 -6.42 18.54 3.03
C GLY A 184 -5.78 17.24 2.52
N LEU A 185 -5.12 16.47 3.38
CA LEU A 185 -4.49 15.20 3.01
C LEU A 185 -5.25 14.02 3.64
N VAL A 186 -5.67 13.06 2.81
CA VAL A 186 -6.22 11.78 3.29
C VAL A 186 -5.14 11.01 4.06
N PRO A 187 -5.30 10.70 5.35
CA PRO A 187 -4.31 9.92 6.08
C PRO A 187 -4.46 8.42 5.81
N ILE A 188 -3.36 7.79 5.38
CA ILE A 188 -3.19 6.34 5.43
C ILE A 188 -2.63 5.98 6.81
N VAL A 189 -3.47 5.33 7.61
CA VAL A 189 -3.14 4.86 8.96
C VAL A 189 -2.48 3.48 8.83
N GLU A 190 -1.19 3.37 9.13
CA GLU A 190 -0.39 2.12 8.97
C GLU A 190 0.10 1.60 10.34
N PRO A 191 -0.72 0.84 11.09
CA PRO A 191 -0.29 0.11 12.28
C PRO A 191 0.28 -1.25 11.86
N GLU A 192 1.54 -1.28 11.44
CA GLU A 192 2.17 -2.53 10.99
C GLU A 192 2.54 -3.41 12.19
N ILE A 193 1.93 -4.58 12.28
CA ILE A 193 2.40 -5.67 13.13
C ILE A 193 3.39 -6.50 12.31
N LEU A 194 4.63 -6.55 12.80
CA LEU A 194 5.71 -7.27 12.15
C LEU A 194 5.45 -8.77 12.08
N VAL A 195 5.91 -9.39 10.98
CA VAL A 195 5.80 -10.82 10.74
C VAL A 195 6.84 -11.64 11.51
N ASP A 196 7.85 -11.00 12.10
CA ASP A 196 8.97 -11.69 12.72
C ASP A 196 8.54 -12.63 13.87
N GLY A 197 9.15 -13.82 13.92
CA GLY A 197 9.04 -14.79 15.01
C GLY A 197 8.25 -16.06 14.68
N PRO A 198 8.09 -16.96 15.68
CA PRO A 198 7.51 -18.30 15.48
C PRO A 198 6.01 -18.40 15.78
N HIS A 199 5.31 -17.26 15.87
CA HIS A 199 3.91 -17.23 16.29
C HIS A 199 2.97 -17.83 15.24
N ASP A 200 1.88 -18.45 15.69
CA ASP A 200 0.85 -18.96 14.78
C ASP A 200 -0.09 -17.85 14.28
N ILE A 201 -0.90 -18.18 13.28
CA ILE A 201 -1.86 -17.23 12.69
C ILE A 201 -2.95 -16.80 13.67
N LYS A 202 -3.24 -17.59 14.72
CA LYS A 202 -4.23 -17.23 15.74
C LYS A 202 -3.70 -16.12 16.63
N LYS A 203 -2.42 -16.20 17.02
CA LYS A 203 -1.74 -15.13 17.77
C LYS A 203 -1.65 -13.85 16.94
N CYS A 204 -1.32 -13.94 15.65
CA CYS A 204 -1.36 -12.77 14.76
C CYS A 204 -2.76 -12.15 14.69
N ALA A 205 -3.82 -12.97 14.59
CA ALA A 205 -5.20 -12.50 14.57
C ALA A 205 -5.58 -11.79 15.87
N ASP A 206 -5.29 -12.37 17.03
CA ASP A 206 -5.53 -11.78 18.36
C ASP A 206 -4.86 -10.40 18.49
N VAL A 207 -3.58 -10.33 18.15
CA VAL A 207 -2.82 -9.08 18.22
C VAL A 207 -3.37 -8.05 17.23
N THR A 208 -3.70 -8.46 16.01
CA THR A 208 -4.29 -7.58 14.99
C THR A 208 -5.62 -7.00 15.48
N GLU A 209 -6.50 -7.81 16.05
CA GLU A 209 -7.78 -7.34 16.58
C GLU A 209 -7.58 -6.33 17.73
N ARG A 210 -6.67 -6.62 18.68
CA ARG A 210 -6.38 -5.71 19.79
C ARG A 210 -5.81 -4.36 19.33
N VAL A 211 -4.86 -4.38 18.39
CA VAL A 211 -4.23 -3.18 17.85
C VAL A 211 -5.23 -2.33 17.06
N LEU A 212 -5.99 -2.95 16.14
CA LEU A 212 -6.96 -2.21 15.33
C LEU A 212 -8.09 -1.62 16.18
N ALA A 213 -8.57 -2.33 17.20
CA ALA A 213 -9.56 -1.80 18.13
C ALA A 213 -9.04 -0.53 18.85
N ALA A 214 -7.79 -0.55 19.33
CA ALA A 214 -7.17 0.62 19.95
C ALA A 214 -6.99 1.78 18.96
N CYS A 215 -6.55 1.50 17.72
CA CYS A 215 -6.41 2.51 16.68
C CYS A 215 -7.75 3.18 16.35
N TYR A 216 -8.83 2.42 16.13
CA TYR A 216 -10.13 3.03 15.81
C TYR A 216 -10.76 3.77 16.98
N LYS A 217 -10.53 3.32 18.22
CA LYS A 217 -10.91 4.09 19.40
C LYS A 217 -10.17 5.43 19.45
N ALA A 218 -8.85 5.43 19.24
CA ALA A 218 -8.06 6.65 19.22
C ALA A 218 -8.46 7.59 18.06
N LEU A 219 -8.68 7.06 16.85
CA LEU A 219 -9.18 7.87 15.72
C LEU A 219 -10.51 8.55 16.05
N ASN A 220 -11.43 7.85 16.72
CA ASN A 220 -12.69 8.42 17.16
C ASN A 220 -12.50 9.50 18.24
N ASP A 221 -11.65 9.26 19.23
CA ASP A 221 -11.34 10.22 20.30
C ASP A 221 -10.72 11.52 19.78
N HIS A 222 -9.98 11.44 18.66
CA HIS A 222 -9.38 12.60 17.96
C HIS A 222 -10.27 13.17 16.85
N HIS A 223 -11.55 12.75 16.79
CA HIS A 223 -12.54 13.28 15.85
C HIS A 223 -12.19 13.10 14.36
N VAL A 224 -11.42 12.05 14.03
CA VAL A 224 -11.02 11.76 12.64
C VAL A 224 -12.24 11.34 11.81
N LEU A 225 -12.39 11.97 10.64
CA LEU A 225 -13.42 11.64 9.65
C LEU A 225 -13.05 10.34 8.92
N LEU A 226 -13.68 9.22 9.28
CA LEU A 226 -13.28 7.89 8.78
C LEU A 226 -13.47 7.71 7.27
N GLU A 227 -14.51 8.34 6.71
CA GLU A 227 -14.82 8.36 5.28
C GLU A 227 -13.68 9.01 4.45
N GLY A 228 -12.91 9.90 5.09
CA GLY A 228 -11.73 10.55 4.53
C GLY A 228 -10.42 9.93 5.00
N THR A 229 -10.38 8.64 5.34
CA THR A 229 -9.16 7.90 5.71
C THR A 229 -8.97 6.62 4.91
N LEU A 230 -7.79 6.00 5.04
CA LEU A 230 -7.53 4.64 4.56
C LEU A 230 -6.77 3.86 5.64
N LEU A 231 -7.00 2.55 5.73
CA LEU A 231 -6.22 1.66 6.59
C LEU A 231 -5.17 0.91 5.77
N LYS A 232 -3.93 0.89 6.24
CA LYS A 232 -2.84 0.06 5.70
C LYS A 232 -2.33 -0.91 6.76
N PRO A 233 -3.03 -2.04 6.98
CA PRO A 233 -2.63 -3.02 7.97
C PRO A 233 -1.72 -4.08 7.33
N ASN A 234 -1.04 -4.86 8.17
CA ASN A 234 -0.54 -6.17 7.77
C ASN A 234 -1.71 -7.12 7.44
N MET A 235 -1.46 -8.10 6.58
CA MET A 235 -2.32 -9.27 6.52
C MET A 235 -2.11 -10.11 7.78
N VAL A 236 -3.10 -10.91 8.17
CA VAL A 236 -2.98 -11.84 9.30
C VAL A 236 -2.32 -13.12 8.80
N THR A 237 -1.05 -13.30 9.11
CA THR A 237 -0.22 -14.44 8.67
C THR A 237 0.41 -15.14 9.88
N PRO A 238 0.87 -16.39 9.74
CA PRO A 238 1.85 -16.94 10.67
C PRO A 238 3.12 -16.08 10.66
N GLY A 239 3.90 -16.19 11.73
CA GLY A 239 5.19 -15.54 11.82
C GLY A 239 6.21 -16.12 10.83
N SER A 240 7.29 -15.39 10.57
CA SER A 240 8.32 -15.71 9.58
C SER A 240 8.99 -17.08 9.82
N ASP A 241 9.02 -17.52 11.07
CA ASP A 241 9.68 -18.75 11.50
C ASP A 241 8.68 -19.90 11.68
N ALA A 242 7.38 -19.63 11.48
CA ALA A 242 6.31 -20.60 11.55
C ALA A 242 6.02 -21.24 10.19
N ALA A 243 5.29 -22.36 10.21
CA ALA A 243 4.83 -23.00 8.99
C ALA A 243 3.87 -22.09 8.21
N ARG A 244 4.09 -21.99 6.88
CA ARG A 244 3.18 -21.28 5.99
C ARG A 244 1.82 -21.97 5.96
N VAL A 245 0.78 -21.18 5.76
CA VAL A 245 -0.60 -21.65 5.59
C VAL A 245 -1.13 -21.29 4.21
N ALA A 246 -2.25 -21.88 3.81
CA ALA A 246 -2.88 -21.59 2.54
C ALA A 246 -3.42 -20.14 2.49
N PRO A 247 -3.43 -19.48 1.30
CA PRO A 247 -3.98 -18.14 1.12
C PRO A 247 -5.42 -17.97 1.62
N GLU A 248 -6.24 -19.01 1.52
CA GLU A 248 -7.63 -19.01 1.99
C GLU A 248 -7.71 -18.85 3.51
N VAL A 249 -6.78 -19.47 4.25
CA VAL A 249 -6.71 -19.35 5.72
C VAL A 249 -6.28 -17.92 6.11
N ILE A 250 -5.29 -17.35 5.40
CA ILE A 250 -4.88 -15.95 5.57
C ILE A 250 -6.07 -15.02 5.30
N ALA A 251 -6.82 -15.28 4.23
CA ALA A 251 -7.97 -14.48 3.86
C ALA A 251 -9.06 -14.49 4.93
N GLU A 252 -9.43 -15.68 5.43
CA GLU A 252 -10.44 -15.82 6.49
C GLU A 252 -10.03 -15.10 7.77
N HIS A 253 -8.78 -15.29 8.22
CA HIS A 253 -8.28 -14.65 9.42
C HIS A 253 -8.18 -13.13 9.28
N THR A 254 -7.69 -12.64 8.14
CA THR A 254 -7.52 -11.21 7.87
C THR A 254 -8.88 -10.50 7.79
N VAL A 255 -9.80 -11.03 6.97
CA VAL A 255 -11.12 -10.41 6.81
C VAL A 255 -11.92 -10.46 8.11
N ARG A 256 -11.84 -11.55 8.89
CA ARG A 256 -12.49 -11.64 10.20
C ARG A 256 -11.94 -10.60 11.18
N ALA A 257 -10.63 -10.40 11.25
CA ALA A 257 -10.03 -9.40 12.14
C ALA A 257 -10.53 -7.98 11.80
N LEU A 258 -10.61 -7.65 10.51
CA LEU A 258 -11.18 -6.39 10.03
C LEU A 258 -12.67 -6.27 10.38
N GLN A 259 -13.48 -7.30 10.13
CA GLN A 259 -14.92 -7.32 10.46
C GLN A 259 -15.21 -7.06 11.94
N ARG A 260 -14.30 -7.46 12.82
CA ARG A 260 -14.46 -7.31 14.28
C ARG A 260 -14.04 -5.94 14.82
N THR A 261 -13.30 -5.15 14.04
CA THR A 261 -12.60 -3.97 14.56
C THR A 261 -12.78 -2.70 13.76
N MET A 262 -12.97 -2.81 12.44
CA MET A 262 -13.03 -1.65 11.55
C MET A 262 -14.48 -1.17 11.39
N PRO A 263 -14.75 0.14 11.53
CA PRO A 263 -16.06 0.72 11.21
C PRO A 263 -16.37 0.68 9.70
N ALA A 264 -17.64 0.50 9.34
CA ALA A 264 -18.10 0.43 7.94
C ALA A 264 -17.85 1.71 7.12
N ALA A 265 -17.62 2.86 7.78
CA ALA A 265 -17.41 4.15 7.13
C ALA A 265 -16.06 4.30 6.40
N VAL A 266 -15.04 3.50 6.76
CA VAL A 266 -13.72 3.56 6.12
C VAL A 266 -13.83 3.08 4.67
N PRO A 267 -13.44 3.83 3.63
CA PRO A 267 -13.73 3.44 2.25
C PRO A 267 -12.94 2.21 1.78
N ALA A 268 -11.67 2.07 2.20
CA ALA A 268 -10.82 0.99 1.73
C ALA A 268 -9.68 0.60 2.68
N VAL A 269 -9.26 -0.64 2.54
CA VAL A 269 -8.05 -1.22 3.13
C VAL A 269 -7.01 -1.41 2.03
N VAL A 270 -5.82 -0.85 2.22
CA VAL A 270 -4.71 -0.91 1.25
C VAL A 270 -3.53 -1.65 1.88
N PHE A 271 -3.55 -2.98 1.84
CA PHE A 271 -2.61 -3.83 2.60
C PHE A 271 -1.15 -3.52 2.28
N LEU A 272 -0.30 -3.52 3.31
CA LEU A 272 1.15 -3.62 3.12
C LEU A 272 1.52 -5.06 2.74
N SER A 273 2.56 -5.23 1.92
CA SER A 273 3.04 -6.58 1.56
C SER A 273 3.87 -7.23 2.66
N GLY A 274 4.44 -6.44 3.57
CA GLY A 274 5.31 -6.94 4.63
C GLY A 274 6.47 -7.74 4.06
N GLY A 275 6.82 -8.87 4.71
CA GLY A 275 7.85 -9.82 4.30
C GLY A 275 7.48 -10.77 3.14
N GLN A 276 6.29 -10.66 2.58
CA GLN A 276 5.80 -11.57 1.53
C GLN A 276 6.59 -11.41 0.22
N SER A 277 6.73 -12.51 -0.52
CA SER A 277 7.14 -12.44 -1.92
C SER A 277 6.09 -11.73 -2.78
N GLU A 278 6.48 -11.30 -4.00
CA GLU A 278 5.56 -10.64 -4.94
C GLU A 278 4.34 -11.52 -5.26
N GLU A 279 4.53 -12.83 -5.40
CA GLU A 279 3.45 -13.76 -5.71
C GLU A 279 2.57 -14.02 -4.50
N GLU A 280 3.14 -14.22 -3.31
CA GLU A 280 2.38 -14.41 -2.06
C GLU A 280 1.45 -13.23 -1.77
N ALA A 281 1.97 -12.01 -1.89
CA ALA A 281 1.19 -10.80 -1.69
C ALA A 281 0.01 -10.71 -2.68
N THR A 282 0.19 -11.19 -3.92
CA THR A 282 -0.85 -11.21 -4.95
C THR A 282 -1.91 -12.29 -4.66
N VAL A 283 -1.49 -13.52 -4.35
CA VAL A 283 -2.43 -14.63 -4.12
C VAL A 283 -3.23 -14.47 -2.83
N ASN A 284 -2.63 -13.91 -1.78
CA ASN A 284 -3.32 -13.63 -0.52
C ASN A 284 -4.38 -12.53 -0.70
N LEU A 285 -4.04 -11.44 -1.41
CA LEU A 285 -5.01 -10.40 -1.76
C LEU A 285 -6.17 -10.94 -2.61
N ASN A 286 -5.86 -11.80 -3.58
CA ASN A 286 -6.85 -12.45 -4.43
C ASN A 286 -7.79 -13.36 -3.61
N ALA A 287 -7.25 -14.13 -2.66
CA ALA A 287 -8.04 -14.99 -1.79
C ALA A 287 -9.02 -14.17 -0.92
N MET A 288 -8.57 -13.03 -0.37
CA MET A 288 -9.44 -12.10 0.38
C MET A 288 -10.58 -11.56 -0.47
N ASN A 289 -10.32 -11.20 -1.73
CA ASN A 289 -11.35 -10.69 -2.61
C ASN A 289 -12.33 -11.78 -3.08
N LYS A 290 -11.86 -13.03 -3.25
CA LYS A 290 -12.72 -14.20 -3.55
C LYS A 290 -13.60 -14.66 -2.38
N LEU A 291 -13.19 -14.40 -1.13
CA LEU A 291 -13.91 -14.84 0.07
C LEU A 291 -15.33 -14.27 0.10
N LYS A 292 -16.35 -15.13 0.09
CA LYS A 292 -17.76 -14.71 0.11
C LYS A 292 -18.20 -14.40 1.55
N THR A 293 -18.05 -13.14 1.96
CA THR A 293 -18.48 -12.63 3.27
C THR A 293 -18.72 -11.11 3.21
N LYS A 294 -19.28 -10.52 4.27
CA LYS A 294 -19.54 -9.09 4.35
C LYS A 294 -18.23 -8.30 4.35
N LYS A 295 -17.99 -7.49 3.33
CA LYS A 295 -16.83 -6.60 3.24
C LYS A 295 -17.37 -5.24 2.81
N PRO A 296 -17.76 -4.36 3.74
CA PRO A 296 -18.32 -3.05 3.39
C PRO A 296 -17.27 -2.09 2.82
N TRP A 297 -16.01 -2.52 2.74
CA TRP A 297 -14.86 -1.76 2.29
C TRP A 297 -14.21 -2.43 1.08
N SER A 298 -13.56 -1.64 0.22
CA SER A 298 -12.67 -2.19 -0.80
C SER A 298 -11.41 -2.79 -0.17
N LEU A 299 -10.95 -3.95 -0.67
CA LEU A 299 -9.69 -4.58 -0.27
C LEU A 299 -8.69 -4.50 -1.41
N SER A 300 -7.65 -3.68 -1.23
CA SER A 300 -6.63 -3.39 -2.23
C SER A 300 -5.21 -3.45 -1.63
N PHE A 301 -4.21 -2.95 -2.35
CA PHE A 301 -2.80 -3.03 -2.01
C PHE A 301 -2.18 -1.64 -1.86
N SER A 302 -1.19 -1.53 -0.96
CA SER A 302 -0.19 -0.46 -0.92
C SER A 302 1.19 -1.08 -0.83
N TYR A 303 1.73 -1.46 -1.98
CA TYR A 303 2.89 -2.34 -2.08
C TYR A 303 4.15 -1.59 -2.51
N GLY A 304 5.23 -1.81 -1.77
CA GLY A 304 6.58 -1.39 -2.13
C GLY A 304 7.33 -2.55 -2.77
N ARG A 305 7.97 -3.38 -1.95
CA ARG A 305 8.75 -4.55 -2.41
C ARG A 305 7.96 -5.47 -3.33
N ALA A 306 6.69 -5.77 -3.01
CA ALA A 306 5.87 -6.69 -3.81
C ALA A 306 5.53 -6.19 -5.23
N LEU A 307 5.76 -4.91 -5.54
CA LEU A 307 5.65 -4.36 -6.89
C LEU A 307 7.01 -4.08 -7.54
N GLN A 308 8.07 -3.93 -6.75
CA GLN A 308 9.35 -3.39 -7.23
C GLN A 308 10.49 -4.41 -7.27
N GLN A 309 10.43 -5.53 -6.54
CA GLN A 309 11.59 -6.41 -6.36
C GLN A 309 12.11 -6.97 -7.68
N SER A 310 11.22 -7.51 -8.52
CA SER A 310 11.59 -8.03 -9.84
C SER A 310 11.92 -6.91 -10.83
N THR A 311 11.28 -5.76 -10.71
CA THR A 311 11.57 -4.56 -11.52
C THR A 311 13.00 -4.07 -11.27
N LEU A 312 13.41 -3.97 -10.01
CA LEU A 312 14.77 -3.59 -9.61
C LEU A 312 15.81 -4.55 -10.19
N LYS A 313 15.58 -5.86 -10.05
CA LYS A 313 16.46 -6.90 -10.63
C LYS A 313 16.52 -6.79 -12.15
N ALA A 314 15.39 -6.59 -12.83
CA ALA A 314 15.33 -6.46 -14.27
C ALA A 314 16.04 -5.20 -14.78
N TRP A 315 15.97 -4.10 -14.03
CA TRP A 315 16.65 -2.84 -14.35
C TRP A 315 18.16 -2.93 -14.14
N SER A 316 18.60 -3.45 -12.98
CA SER A 316 20.04 -3.53 -12.61
C SER A 316 20.80 -2.21 -12.72
N GLY A 317 20.11 -1.06 -12.62
CA GLY A 317 20.71 0.28 -12.75
C GLY A 317 21.08 0.70 -14.16
N LYS A 318 20.72 -0.07 -15.20
CA LYS A 318 21.17 0.16 -16.57
C LYS A 318 20.07 0.78 -17.43
N ALA A 319 20.40 1.82 -18.18
CA ALA A 319 19.44 2.55 -19.01
C ALA A 319 18.84 1.66 -20.11
N GLU A 320 19.64 0.80 -20.72
CA GLU A 320 19.23 -0.16 -21.74
C GLU A 320 18.20 -1.19 -21.24
N ASN A 321 18.13 -1.40 -19.92
CA ASN A 321 17.19 -2.34 -19.30
C ASN A 321 15.84 -1.71 -18.92
N ILE A 322 15.64 -0.40 -19.11
CA ILE A 322 14.40 0.30 -18.75
C ILE A 322 13.16 -0.39 -19.37
N PRO A 323 13.09 -0.69 -20.68
CA PRO A 323 11.89 -1.31 -21.27
C PRO A 323 11.56 -2.67 -20.66
N LYS A 324 12.60 -3.46 -20.36
CA LYS A 324 12.47 -4.77 -19.71
C LYS A 324 11.92 -4.64 -18.30
N ALA A 325 12.46 -3.71 -17.52
CA ALA A 325 12.03 -3.45 -16.16
C ALA A 325 10.58 -2.92 -16.11
N GLN A 326 10.20 -2.03 -17.02
CA GLN A 326 8.84 -1.52 -17.17
C GLN A 326 7.84 -2.64 -17.51
N THR A 327 8.23 -3.60 -18.37
CA THR A 327 7.40 -4.78 -18.68
C THR A 327 7.15 -5.64 -17.44
N VAL A 328 8.18 -5.87 -16.61
CA VAL A 328 8.07 -6.62 -15.36
C VAL A 328 7.18 -5.88 -14.36
N PHE A 329 7.38 -4.56 -14.22
CA PHE A 329 6.57 -3.72 -13.35
C PHE A 329 5.09 -3.74 -13.76
N HIS A 330 4.81 -3.65 -15.06
CA HIS A 330 3.46 -3.75 -15.59
C HIS A 330 2.80 -5.09 -15.27
N ALA A 331 3.52 -6.19 -15.44
CA ALA A 331 2.99 -7.52 -15.11
C ALA A 331 2.61 -7.64 -13.61
N ARG A 332 3.37 -7.02 -12.71
CA ARG A 332 3.05 -7.01 -11.27
C ARG A 332 1.90 -6.06 -10.92
N CYS A 333 1.83 -4.88 -11.52
CA CYS A 333 0.68 -3.97 -11.33
C CYS A 333 -0.63 -4.60 -11.81
N LYS A 334 -0.61 -5.23 -13.00
CA LYS A 334 -1.77 -5.93 -13.55
C LYS A 334 -2.19 -7.11 -12.67
N ALA A 335 -1.25 -7.94 -12.23
CA ALA A 335 -1.57 -9.08 -11.37
C ALA A 335 -2.24 -8.66 -10.05
N ASN A 336 -1.76 -7.56 -9.44
CA ASN A 336 -2.38 -7.04 -8.22
C ASN A 336 -3.72 -6.35 -8.47
N SER A 337 -3.89 -5.66 -9.61
CA SER A 337 -5.20 -5.16 -10.06
C SER A 337 -6.22 -6.30 -10.19
N GLU A 338 -5.87 -7.40 -10.86
CA GLU A 338 -6.71 -8.60 -10.94
C GLU A 338 -6.98 -9.23 -9.56
N ALA A 339 -6.01 -9.20 -8.64
CA ALA A 339 -6.18 -9.68 -7.27
C ALA A 339 -7.18 -8.84 -6.47
N THR A 340 -7.27 -7.52 -6.69
CA THR A 340 -8.32 -6.69 -6.07
C THR A 340 -9.72 -7.08 -6.53
N LEU A 341 -9.85 -7.67 -7.72
CA LEU A 341 -11.12 -8.12 -8.29
C LEU A 341 -11.41 -9.59 -7.97
N GLY A 342 -10.49 -10.29 -7.29
CA GLY A 342 -10.61 -11.73 -7.05
C GLY A 342 -10.50 -12.57 -8.33
N THR A 343 -9.92 -12.03 -9.41
CA THR A 343 -9.85 -12.68 -10.72
C THR A 343 -8.45 -13.15 -11.09
N TYR A 344 -7.44 -12.92 -10.25
CA TYR A 344 -6.07 -13.36 -10.52
C TYR A 344 -5.99 -14.90 -10.58
N GLN A 345 -5.41 -15.41 -11.67
CA GLN A 345 -5.35 -16.83 -12.00
C GLN A 345 -3.96 -17.46 -11.76
N GLY A 346 -2.99 -16.70 -11.22
CA GLY A 346 -1.64 -17.19 -10.99
C GLY A 346 -0.76 -17.25 -12.26
N VAL A 347 0.57 -17.25 -12.06
CA VAL A 347 1.55 -17.33 -13.16
C VAL A 347 1.48 -18.64 -13.95
N ARG A 348 1.02 -19.74 -13.32
CA ARG A 348 0.94 -21.08 -13.96
C ARG A 348 -0.14 -21.15 -15.05
N ASN A 349 -1.28 -20.50 -14.85
CA ASN A 349 -2.36 -20.51 -15.84
C ASN A 349 -2.04 -19.63 -17.06
N ALA A 350 -1.23 -18.57 -16.91
CA ALA A 350 -0.76 -17.77 -18.04
C ALA A 350 0.09 -18.60 -19.01
N ARG A 351 0.99 -19.46 -18.52
CA ARG A 351 1.77 -20.39 -19.38
C ARG A 351 0.90 -21.47 -20.01
N ALA A 352 -0.12 -21.95 -19.31
CA ALA A 352 -1.08 -22.91 -19.87
C ALA A 352 -1.97 -22.29 -20.97
N HIS A 353 -2.42 -21.04 -20.78
CA HIS A 353 -3.14 -20.27 -21.80
C HIS A 353 -2.24 -19.91 -23.00
N LEU A 354 -0.98 -19.52 -22.78
CA LEU A 354 -0.01 -19.29 -23.87
C LEU A 354 0.30 -20.58 -24.64
N ARG A 355 0.41 -21.73 -23.97
CA ARG A 355 0.54 -23.04 -24.64
C ARG A 355 -0.73 -23.39 -25.42
N ALA A 356 -1.92 -23.19 -24.85
CA ALA A 356 -3.18 -23.46 -25.52
C ALA A 356 -3.43 -22.52 -26.71
N SER A 357 -3.02 -21.26 -26.64
CA SER A 357 -3.11 -20.31 -27.75
C SER A 357 -2.10 -20.63 -28.85
N MET A 358 -0.86 -21.04 -28.50
CA MET A 358 0.13 -21.51 -29.48
C MET A 358 -0.33 -22.77 -30.21
N LEU A 359 -0.94 -23.72 -29.50
CA LEU A 359 -1.52 -24.94 -30.08
C LEU A 359 -2.69 -24.64 -31.04
N LYS A 360 -3.50 -23.60 -30.75
CA LYS A 360 -4.56 -23.14 -31.66
C LYS A 360 -4.02 -22.43 -32.92
N THR A 361 -2.89 -21.74 -32.83
CA THR A 361 -2.24 -21.11 -34.00
C THR A 361 -1.47 -22.10 -34.88
N THR A 362 -1.00 -23.22 -34.35
CA THR A 362 -0.40 -24.29 -35.17
C THR A 362 -1.46 -25.15 -35.86
N SER A 363 -2.64 -25.36 -35.27
CA SER A 363 -3.71 -26.12 -35.95
C SER A 363 -4.35 -25.37 -37.12
N THR A 364 -4.38 -24.03 -37.11
CA THR A 364 -4.88 -23.23 -38.23
C THR A 364 -3.89 -23.09 -39.38
N LYS A 365 -2.57 -23.19 -39.11
CA LYS A 365 -1.55 -23.23 -40.19
C LYS A 365 -1.48 -24.58 -40.91
N SER A 366 -1.85 -25.68 -40.26
CA SER A 366 -1.85 -27.01 -40.91
C SER A 366 -3.08 -27.27 -41.79
N ILE A 367 -4.17 -26.52 -41.63
CA ILE A 367 -5.38 -26.65 -42.46
C ILE A 367 -5.29 -25.87 -43.77
N PHE A 368 -4.41 -24.88 -43.88
CA PHE A 368 -4.24 -24.09 -45.11
C PHE A 368 -3.25 -24.69 -46.13
N CYS A 369 -2.62 -25.83 -45.82
CA CYS A 369 -1.64 -26.47 -46.71
C CYS A 369 -2.18 -27.74 -47.41
N TRP A 370 -3.48 -28.04 -47.32
CA TRP A 370 -4.10 -29.26 -47.88
C TRP A 370 -5.21 -29.00 -48.92
N ILE A 371 -5.38 -27.76 -49.41
CA ILE A 371 -6.36 -27.41 -50.47
C ILE A 371 -5.66 -26.93 -51.77
N GLN A 372 -4.39 -27.26 -51.98
CA GLN A 372 -3.70 -26.95 -53.25
C GLN A 372 -3.01 -28.12 -53.96
N MET A 373 -3.31 -29.37 -53.56
CA MET A 373 -2.89 -30.55 -54.33
C MET A 373 -3.96 -31.64 -54.29
N VAL A 374 -5.04 -31.48 -55.06
CA VAL A 374 -5.75 -32.55 -55.80
C VAL A 374 -6.37 -31.92 -57.04
#